data_AF-A0A961DFT4-F1
#
_entry.id   AF-A0A961DFT4-F1
#
_cell.length_a   1.000
_cell.length_b   1.000
_cell.length_c   1.000
_cell.angle_alpha   90.00
_cell.angle_beta   90.00
_cell.angle_gamma   90.00
#
_symmetry.space_group_name_H-M   'P 1'
#
loop_
_entity.id
_entity.type
_entity.pdbx_description
1 polymer ?
#
loop_
_entity_poly.entity_id
_entity_poly.type
_entity_poly.pdbx_seq_one_letter_code
_entity_poly.pdbx_strand_id
1 'polypeptide(L)'
;MKIIAVLASSFIVLVSSFAADTRPNIIVIYTDDHGHADLGIRGIEKDLKTPNLDALARSGVIAKHGYSSAPQCVPSRGGLMTGKFQGRFNLDNNQSSLDGFNKETTIATRLQNAGYVTAQFGKWHLGPLPEITRHGFRHVYAQHGQQKFSANITADGKDRPMGDLAPEYYHLDGCSKAAASIIERYKDDPFFLYIAFRAPHTPLDAPQSYKDRFPGEMPERRRAALGMLAAVDEGVGLITSTLKKLGLTEKTLIFLIGDNGAPLKIHKTDSPLNGDAGGWDGSLNTPLNGEKGMLSEGGMHVPFLIAWPGTIPSGQIYEHPVSALDVAATAAALADVKVNPGDLDGVNLIPHLTGENKAPPHDALMWRWVAQSAIREGKWKLLRGGDREYLYDLGADIEEKHNLASQEPEIATRLRSKLKAWADELNPPGMALGPMAPVWNDYFDFYLEGKPAQKPVAKTEPDTSATHGWIARNGTLTMKGGVFVLTPENAKKPAFITRSQLKLAGPVTAKITLKTTATGAGAIAWRMSDDKDFLPANRVTFDLKATDDWQTHEITLPANGRVIHLRVHVPPGPASIREIGVKSADGRFVSLLK
;
A
#
# COMPACT_ATOMS: atom_id res chain seq x y z
N MET A 1 -37.25 1.79 85.01
CA MET A 1 -36.43 0.89 84.17
C MET A 1 -36.87 1.05 82.72
N LYS A 2 -36.07 1.69 81.87
CA LYS A 2 -36.25 1.70 80.41
C LYS A 2 -35.00 1.05 79.82
N ILE A 3 -35.20 -0.10 79.17
CA ILE A 3 -34.16 -0.87 78.49
C ILE A 3 -33.95 -0.25 77.11
N ILE A 4 -32.75 0.25 76.83
CA ILE A 4 -32.33 0.70 75.50
C ILE A 4 -31.67 -0.51 74.83
N ALA A 5 -32.31 -1.04 73.79
CA ALA A 5 -31.75 -2.05 72.91
C ALA A 5 -30.88 -1.35 71.85
N VAL A 6 -29.57 -1.64 71.85
CA VAL A 6 -28.63 -1.19 70.83
C VAL A 6 -28.61 -2.21 69.71
N LEU A 7 -29.14 -1.83 68.55
CA LEU A 7 -29.06 -2.59 67.30
C LEU A 7 -27.69 -2.36 66.65
N ALA A 8 -26.81 -3.35 66.71
CA ALA A 8 -25.56 -3.38 65.94
C ALA A 8 -25.87 -3.80 64.49
N SER A 9 -25.91 -2.83 63.58
CA SER A 9 -25.94 -3.13 62.13
C SER A 9 -24.54 -3.52 61.66
N SER A 10 -24.38 -4.79 61.26
CA SER A 10 -23.17 -5.28 60.59
C SER A 10 -23.17 -4.80 59.15
N PHE A 11 -22.25 -3.89 58.82
CA PHE A 11 -21.95 -3.50 57.44
C PHE A 11 -21.16 -4.64 56.76
N ILE A 12 -21.83 -5.43 55.91
CA ILE A 12 -21.14 -6.34 54.99
C ILE A 12 -20.59 -5.47 53.85
N VAL A 13 -19.28 -5.22 53.87
CA VAL A 13 -18.56 -4.65 52.74
C VAL A 13 -18.45 -5.74 51.68
N LEU A 14 -19.32 -5.70 50.67
CA LEU A 14 -19.11 -6.44 49.42
C LEU A 14 -17.88 -5.85 48.73
N VAL A 15 -16.72 -6.46 48.98
CA VAL A 15 -15.54 -6.24 48.15
C VAL A 15 -15.82 -6.94 46.82
N SER A 16 -16.35 -6.19 45.85
CA SER A 16 -16.36 -6.61 44.46
C SER A 16 -14.90 -6.73 44.00
N SER A 17 -14.34 -7.92 44.08
CA SER A 17 -13.13 -8.28 43.37
C SER A 17 -13.44 -8.10 41.87
N PHE A 18 -12.98 -6.99 41.28
CA PHE A 18 -12.95 -6.89 39.83
C PHE A 18 -12.08 -8.03 39.32
N ALA A 19 -12.71 -9.06 38.75
CA ALA A 19 -11.98 -10.14 38.09
C ALA A 19 -11.13 -9.51 37.00
N ALA A 20 -9.83 -9.82 36.99
CA ALA A 20 -8.94 -9.35 35.95
C ALA A 20 -9.48 -9.83 34.59
N ASP A 21 -9.58 -8.91 33.62
CA ASP A 21 -10.07 -9.23 32.29
C ASP A 21 -9.20 -10.34 31.68
N THR A 22 -9.80 -11.49 31.41
CA THR A 22 -9.09 -12.69 30.93
C THR A 22 -8.91 -12.69 29.42
N ARG A 23 -9.53 -11.76 28.70
CA ARG A 23 -9.45 -11.70 27.24
C ARG A 23 -8.03 -11.35 26.80
N PRO A 24 -7.52 -11.94 25.71
CA PRO A 24 -6.17 -11.68 25.25
C PRO A 24 -6.06 -10.32 24.58
N ASN A 25 -4.84 -9.78 24.62
CA ASN A 25 -4.42 -8.72 23.74
C ASN A 25 -4.22 -9.26 22.31
N ILE A 26 -4.41 -8.40 21.32
CA ILE A 26 -4.30 -8.76 19.92
C ILE A 26 -3.42 -7.74 19.21
N ILE A 27 -2.36 -8.19 18.55
CA ILE A 27 -1.48 -7.35 17.74
C ILE A 27 -1.46 -7.89 16.32
N VAL A 28 -1.65 -7.00 15.35
CA VAL A 28 -1.48 -7.30 13.93
C VAL A 28 -0.36 -6.42 13.40
N ILE A 29 0.78 -7.05 13.14
CA ILE A 29 1.90 -6.44 12.42
C ILE A 29 1.67 -6.70 10.92
N TYR A 30 1.55 -5.64 10.14
CA TYR A 30 1.20 -5.73 8.73
C TYR A 30 2.26 -5.02 7.89
N THR A 31 2.98 -5.78 7.07
CA THR A 31 4.07 -5.28 6.22
C THR A 31 3.56 -4.97 4.81
N ASP A 32 4.27 -4.13 4.07
CA ASP A 32 3.81 -3.53 2.81
C ASP A 32 4.78 -3.91 1.69
N ASP A 33 4.34 -4.73 0.73
CA ASP A 33 5.16 -5.30 -0.34
C ASP A 33 6.23 -6.31 0.13
N HIS A 34 6.00 -6.98 1.25
CA HIS A 34 6.95 -7.93 1.83
C HIS A 34 6.92 -9.28 1.09
N GLY A 35 7.96 -9.55 0.31
CA GLY A 35 8.10 -10.74 -0.51
C GLY A 35 8.23 -12.04 0.28
N HIS A 36 7.71 -13.12 -0.30
CA HIS A 36 7.68 -14.46 0.31
C HIS A 36 9.06 -14.99 0.74
N ALA A 37 10.10 -14.67 -0.04
CA ALA A 37 11.46 -15.14 0.17
C ALA A 37 12.16 -14.41 1.32
N ASP A 38 11.68 -13.21 1.65
CA ASP A 38 12.30 -12.30 2.60
C ASP A 38 11.81 -12.52 4.03
N LEU A 39 11.65 -13.79 4.42
CA LEU A 39 11.35 -14.18 5.79
C LEU A 39 12.47 -15.10 6.29
N GLY A 40 13.36 -14.57 7.13
CA GLY A 40 14.64 -15.21 7.50
C GLY A 40 14.50 -16.67 7.96
N ILE A 41 13.49 -16.97 8.79
CA ILE A 41 13.21 -18.31 9.30
C ILE A 41 12.94 -19.36 8.22
N ARG A 42 12.55 -18.95 7.00
CA ARG A 42 12.37 -19.87 5.87
C ARG A 42 13.69 -20.27 5.20
N GLY A 43 14.75 -19.46 5.37
CA GLY A 43 16.08 -19.76 4.85
C GLY A 43 16.18 -19.80 3.32
N ILE A 44 15.24 -19.18 2.60
CA ILE A 44 15.25 -19.11 1.13
C ILE A 44 16.37 -18.18 0.66
N GLU A 45 16.42 -16.96 1.20
CA GLU A 45 17.48 -16.00 0.96
C GLU A 45 18.47 -15.97 2.13
N LYS A 46 19.77 -15.79 1.84
CA LYS A 46 20.85 -15.83 2.84
C LYS A 46 21.30 -14.45 3.30
N ASP A 47 20.91 -13.40 2.58
CA ASP A 47 21.32 -12.02 2.83
C ASP A 47 20.48 -11.33 3.92
N LEU A 48 19.24 -11.78 4.12
CA LEU A 48 18.35 -11.27 5.16
C LEU A 48 18.70 -11.82 6.56
N LYS A 49 18.65 -10.93 7.56
CA LYS A 49 18.82 -11.26 8.98
C LYS A 49 17.70 -10.62 9.80
N THR A 50 16.78 -11.44 10.29
CA THR A 50 15.61 -11.00 11.06
C THR A 50 15.45 -11.83 12.35
N PRO A 51 16.39 -11.71 13.31
CA PRO A 51 16.42 -12.57 14.48
C PRO A 51 15.16 -12.47 15.36
N ASN A 52 14.49 -11.31 15.43
CA ASN A 52 13.29 -11.13 16.23
C ASN A 52 12.05 -11.73 15.54
N LEU A 53 11.92 -11.58 14.23
CA LEU A 53 10.89 -12.27 13.43
C LEU A 53 11.06 -13.77 13.51
N ASP A 54 12.31 -14.25 13.42
CA ASP A 54 12.62 -15.67 13.53
C ASP A 54 12.30 -16.21 14.93
N ALA A 55 12.54 -15.42 15.97
CA ALA A 55 12.17 -15.76 17.33
C ALA A 55 10.64 -15.79 17.52
N LEU A 56 9.92 -14.82 16.95
CA LEU A 56 8.45 -14.80 16.93
C LEU A 56 7.90 -16.06 16.25
N ALA A 57 8.41 -16.41 15.07
CA ALA A 57 8.06 -17.61 14.34
C ALA A 57 8.29 -18.88 15.18
N ARG A 58 9.48 -19.02 15.79
CA ARG A 58 9.81 -20.15 16.67
C ARG A 58 8.92 -20.23 17.91
N SER A 59 8.40 -19.11 18.40
CA SER A 59 7.49 -19.07 19.55
C SER A 59 6.05 -19.46 19.22
N GLY A 60 5.71 -19.61 17.93
CA GLY A 60 4.36 -19.91 17.48
C GLY A 60 4.35 -20.74 16.21
N VAL A 61 3.70 -20.21 15.17
CA VAL A 61 3.35 -20.89 13.92
C VAL A 61 3.93 -20.12 12.74
N ILE A 62 4.57 -20.86 11.83
CA ILE A 62 4.79 -20.44 10.45
C ILE A 62 3.65 -21.01 9.61
N ALA A 63 2.78 -20.16 9.07
CA ALA A 63 1.80 -20.63 8.10
C ALA A 63 2.52 -20.88 6.77
N LYS A 64 2.58 -22.16 6.37
CA LYS A 64 3.23 -22.56 5.12
C LYS A 64 2.47 -22.05 3.90
N HIS A 65 1.17 -21.82 4.05
CA HIS A 65 0.26 -21.34 3.02
C HIS A 65 -0.57 -20.17 3.55
N GLY A 66 0.11 -19.05 3.84
CA GLY A 66 -0.52 -17.82 4.32
C GLY A 66 -0.85 -16.86 3.17
N TYR A 67 -2.11 -16.43 3.08
CA TYR A 67 -2.59 -15.63 1.97
C TYR A 67 -3.08 -14.24 2.38
N SER A 68 -2.74 -13.24 1.58
CA SER A 68 -3.44 -11.95 1.61
C SER A 68 -4.87 -12.10 1.06
N SER A 69 -5.76 -11.14 1.33
CA SER A 69 -7.12 -11.16 0.73
C SER A 69 -7.14 -10.58 -0.68
N ALA A 70 -6.07 -9.88 -1.10
CA ALA A 70 -5.92 -9.31 -2.44
C ALA A 70 -4.43 -9.13 -2.80
N PRO A 71 -4.09 -9.05 -4.10
CA PRO A 71 -2.71 -8.85 -4.54
C PRO A 71 -2.30 -7.36 -4.55
N GLN A 72 -2.98 -6.51 -3.78
CA GLN A 72 -2.74 -5.06 -3.77
C GLN A 72 -3.16 -4.42 -2.42
N CYS A 73 -2.46 -3.35 -2.04
CA CYS A 73 -2.55 -2.73 -0.71
C CYS A 73 -3.98 -2.37 -0.24
N VAL A 74 -4.71 -1.52 -0.96
CA VAL A 74 -6.05 -1.04 -0.53
C VAL A 74 -7.06 -2.18 -0.39
N PRO A 75 -7.27 -3.03 -1.41
CA PRO A 75 -8.21 -4.14 -1.30
C PRO A 75 -7.81 -5.12 -0.19
N SER A 76 -6.52 -5.42 -0.02
CA SER A 76 -6.03 -6.33 1.01
C SER A 76 -6.24 -5.78 2.43
N ARG A 77 -5.92 -4.50 2.65
CA ARG A 77 -6.15 -3.82 3.93
C ARG A 77 -7.64 -3.70 4.25
N GLY A 78 -8.47 -3.43 3.25
CA GLY A 78 -9.92 -3.40 3.41
C GLY A 78 -10.46 -4.77 3.83
N GLY A 79 -10.00 -5.84 3.19
CA GLY A 79 -10.35 -7.21 3.54
C GLY A 79 -9.92 -7.58 4.96
N LEU A 80 -8.65 -7.35 5.32
CA LEU A 80 -8.14 -7.56 6.68
C LEU A 80 -8.98 -6.80 7.73
N MET A 81 -9.23 -5.50 7.51
CA MET A 81 -9.93 -4.66 8.47
C MET A 81 -11.39 -5.03 8.63
N THR A 82 -12.05 -5.55 7.59
CA THR A 82 -13.48 -5.91 7.65
C THR A 82 -13.72 -7.38 7.96
N GLY A 83 -12.72 -8.25 7.71
CA GLY A 83 -12.87 -9.69 7.71
C GLY A 83 -13.71 -10.22 6.54
N LYS A 84 -13.94 -9.40 5.51
CA LYS A 84 -14.79 -9.72 4.36
C LYS A 84 -13.99 -9.60 3.07
N PHE A 85 -14.35 -10.38 2.06
CA PHE A 85 -13.80 -10.19 0.72
C PHE A 85 -14.16 -8.81 0.21
N GLN A 86 -13.14 -8.05 -0.19
CA GLN A 86 -13.25 -6.65 -0.63
C GLN A 86 -14.20 -6.45 -1.82
N GLY A 87 -14.40 -7.49 -2.64
CA GLY A 87 -15.36 -7.50 -3.74
C GLY A 87 -16.81 -7.41 -3.27
N ARG A 88 -17.14 -7.76 -2.02
CA ARG A 88 -18.50 -7.62 -1.47
C ARG A 88 -18.92 -6.16 -1.30
N PHE A 89 -17.97 -5.26 -1.14
CA PHE A 89 -18.20 -3.82 -0.95
C PHE A 89 -17.45 -2.96 -1.99
N ASN A 90 -17.23 -3.52 -3.20
CA ASN A 90 -16.71 -2.83 -4.39
C ASN A 90 -15.35 -2.12 -4.17
N LEU A 91 -14.47 -2.76 -3.39
CA LEU A 91 -13.11 -2.27 -3.15
C LEU A 91 -12.09 -3.16 -3.88
N ASP A 92 -12.16 -3.22 -5.20
CA ASP A 92 -11.32 -4.14 -6.00
C ASP A 92 -9.87 -3.70 -6.23
N ASN A 93 -9.55 -2.39 -6.20
CA ASN A 93 -8.19 -1.90 -6.44
C ASN A 93 -7.88 -0.59 -5.69
N ASN A 94 -6.63 -0.14 -5.75
CA ASN A 94 -6.16 1.09 -5.07
C ASN A 94 -6.85 2.39 -5.52
N GLN A 95 -7.53 2.40 -6.67
CA GLN A 95 -8.28 3.55 -7.19
C GLN A 95 -9.79 3.43 -6.96
N SER A 96 -10.27 2.32 -6.37
CA SER A 96 -11.68 2.14 -6.04
C SER A 96 -12.16 3.22 -5.05
N SER A 97 -13.44 3.60 -5.16
CA SER A 97 -14.08 4.42 -4.14
C SER A 97 -14.08 3.69 -2.80
N LEU A 98 -13.88 4.44 -1.71
CA LEU A 98 -13.97 3.93 -0.35
C LEU A 98 -15.40 3.96 0.21
N ASP A 99 -16.40 4.40 -0.55
CA ASP A 99 -17.79 4.52 -0.07
C ASP A 99 -18.37 3.19 0.44
N GLY A 100 -17.99 2.08 -0.19
CA GLY A 100 -18.38 0.74 0.27
C GLY A 100 -17.68 0.37 1.58
N PHE A 101 -16.35 0.51 1.62
CA PHE A 101 -15.55 0.27 2.82
C PHE A 101 -16.02 1.12 4.03
N ASN A 102 -16.34 2.39 3.81
CA ASN A 102 -16.77 3.31 4.86
C ASN A 102 -18.13 2.94 5.50
N LYS A 103 -18.90 2.02 4.89
CA LYS A 103 -20.15 1.47 5.44
C LYS A 103 -19.94 0.18 6.22
N GLU A 104 -18.78 -0.46 6.07
CA GLU A 104 -18.46 -1.71 6.73
C GLU A 104 -17.97 -1.48 8.16
N THR A 105 -18.29 -2.42 9.05
CA THR A 105 -17.82 -2.40 10.43
C THR A 105 -16.44 -3.06 10.50
N THR A 106 -15.41 -2.26 10.79
CA THR A 106 -14.04 -2.79 10.95
C THR A 106 -13.89 -3.63 12.21
N ILE A 107 -12.89 -4.51 12.23
CA ILE A 107 -12.51 -5.28 13.42
C ILE A 107 -12.11 -4.37 14.57
N ALA A 108 -11.47 -3.22 14.29
CA ALA A 108 -11.17 -2.22 15.31
C ALA A 108 -12.45 -1.66 15.94
N THR A 109 -13.48 -1.32 15.16
CA THR A 109 -14.79 -0.89 15.70
C THR A 109 -15.45 -1.99 16.52
N ARG A 110 -15.42 -3.25 16.05
CA ARG A 110 -15.97 -4.40 16.80
C ARG A 110 -15.28 -4.56 18.16
N LEU A 111 -13.95 -4.52 18.19
CA LEU A 111 -13.15 -4.68 19.41
C LEU A 111 -13.29 -3.48 20.34
N GLN A 112 -13.32 -2.26 19.80
CA GLN A 112 -13.57 -1.05 20.59
C GLN A 112 -14.92 -1.11 21.31
N ASN A 113 -15.98 -1.55 20.60
CA ASN A 113 -17.30 -1.75 21.19
C ASN A 113 -17.32 -2.85 22.27
N ALA A 114 -16.41 -3.84 22.17
CA ALA A 114 -16.18 -4.85 23.21
C ALA A 114 -15.30 -4.36 24.38
N GLY A 115 -14.85 -3.10 24.35
CA GLY A 115 -14.06 -2.49 25.43
C GLY A 115 -12.54 -2.59 25.26
N TYR A 116 -12.04 -3.00 24.08
CA TYR A 116 -10.61 -2.99 23.81
C TYR A 116 -10.09 -1.56 23.61
N VAL A 117 -8.88 -1.30 24.07
CA VAL A 117 -8.09 -0.15 23.62
C VAL A 117 -7.60 -0.41 22.20
N THR A 118 -7.97 0.43 21.25
CA THR A 118 -7.62 0.26 19.84
C THR A 118 -6.62 1.31 19.38
N ALA A 119 -5.54 0.89 18.71
CA ALA A 119 -4.54 1.80 18.17
C ALA A 119 -4.05 1.41 16.78
N GLN A 120 -3.81 2.42 15.92
CA GLN A 120 -3.23 2.25 14.59
C GLN A 120 -1.89 2.98 14.48
N PHE A 121 -0.93 2.31 13.86
CA PHE A 121 0.42 2.84 13.61
C PHE A 121 0.79 2.63 12.15
N GLY A 122 1.39 3.63 11.51
CA GLY A 122 1.93 3.53 10.16
C GLY A 122 0.87 3.71 9.05
N LYS A 123 0.94 2.90 7.99
CA LYS A 123 0.15 3.07 6.76
C LYS A 123 -1.31 2.68 6.96
N TRP A 124 -2.22 3.63 6.70
CA TRP A 124 -3.66 3.36 6.65
C TRP A 124 -4.13 2.94 5.26
N HIS A 125 -4.01 3.83 4.27
CA HIS A 125 -4.38 3.62 2.87
C HIS A 125 -5.88 3.34 2.61
N LEU A 126 -6.74 3.50 3.62
CA LEU A 126 -8.19 3.33 3.53
C LEU A 126 -8.93 4.65 3.79
N GLY A 127 -8.37 5.75 3.29
CA GLY A 127 -8.94 7.09 3.39
C GLY A 127 -8.05 8.12 4.06
N PRO A 128 -8.57 9.33 4.33
CA PRO A 128 -7.83 10.39 4.99
C PRO A 128 -7.33 9.98 6.38
N LEU A 129 -6.06 10.25 6.70
CA LEU A 129 -5.48 9.85 7.99
C LEU A 129 -6.20 10.45 9.22
N PRO A 130 -6.70 11.72 9.22
CA PRO A 130 -7.48 12.24 10.33
C PRO A 130 -8.78 11.47 10.60
N GLU A 131 -9.29 10.73 9.62
CA GLU A 131 -10.55 9.99 9.72
C GLU A 131 -10.39 8.55 10.22
N ILE A 132 -9.15 8.09 10.48
CA ILE A 132 -8.87 6.73 11.01
C ILE A 132 -9.67 6.45 12.29
N THR A 133 -9.90 7.47 13.12
CA THR A 133 -10.67 7.35 14.37
C THR A 133 -12.14 6.97 14.15
N ARG A 134 -12.70 7.27 12.97
CA ARG A 134 -14.07 6.87 12.58
C ARG A 134 -14.19 5.37 12.32
N HIS A 135 -13.05 4.69 12.14
CA HIS A 135 -12.97 3.25 11.89
C HIS A 135 -12.56 2.47 13.14
N GLY A 136 -12.88 3.01 14.33
CA GLY A 136 -12.77 2.28 15.59
C GLY A 136 -11.39 2.31 16.23
N PHE A 137 -10.47 3.16 15.76
CA PHE A 137 -9.16 3.36 16.40
C PHE A 137 -9.18 4.55 17.35
N ARG A 138 -9.00 4.29 18.64
CA ARG A 138 -8.89 5.34 19.66
C ARG A 138 -7.60 6.13 19.50
N HIS A 139 -6.49 5.45 19.26
CA HIS A 139 -5.15 6.04 19.14
C HIS A 139 -4.61 5.87 17.73
N VAL A 140 -3.99 6.93 17.20
CA VAL A 140 -3.49 6.98 15.83
C VAL A 140 -2.11 7.63 15.82
N TYR A 141 -1.15 6.95 15.19
CA TYR A 141 0.18 7.46 14.85
C TYR A 141 0.50 7.03 13.42
N ALA A 142 -0.13 7.70 12.46
CA ALA A 142 -0.20 7.24 11.07
C ALA A 142 0.69 8.07 10.14
N GLN A 143 1.27 7.45 9.13
CA GLN A 143 1.96 8.14 8.05
C GLN A 143 1.70 7.42 6.73
N HIS A 144 1.57 8.19 5.65
CA HIS A 144 1.49 7.67 4.30
C HIS A 144 2.57 8.27 3.41
N GLY A 145 3.42 7.42 2.83
CA GLY A 145 4.59 7.86 2.07
C GLY A 145 5.53 8.74 2.91
N GLN A 146 6.07 9.80 2.30
CA GLN A 146 6.99 10.76 2.92
C GLN A 146 6.27 12.01 3.48
N GLN A 147 4.97 11.91 3.77
CA GLN A 147 4.19 13.01 4.34
C GLN A 147 4.48 13.17 5.84
N LYS A 148 3.96 14.23 6.46
CA LYS A 148 3.95 14.31 7.93
C LYS A 148 3.09 13.18 8.50
N PHE A 149 3.33 12.85 9.77
CA PHE A 149 2.41 11.99 10.50
C PHE A 149 1.08 12.71 10.72
N SER A 150 -0.02 11.96 10.79
CA SER A 150 -1.28 12.39 11.38
C SER A 150 -1.49 11.56 12.64
N ALA A 151 -1.56 12.22 13.79
CA ALA A 151 -1.56 11.53 15.06
C ALA A 151 -2.36 12.26 16.15
N ASN A 152 -3.00 11.49 17.03
CA ASN A 152 -3.58 11.98 18.28
C ASN A 152 -2.79 11.49 19.52
N ILE A 153 -1.63 10.86 19.30
CA ILE A 153 -0.64 10.55 20.33
C ILE A 153 0.76 10.97 19.88
N THR A 154 1.68 11.17 20.82
CA THR A 154 3.12 11.28 20.54
C THR A 154 3.78 9.90 20.43
N ALA A 155 5.05 9.85 20.03
CA ALA A 155 5.83 8.60 20.04
C ALA A 155 6.00 8.00 21.44
N ASP A 156 5.88 8.79 22.50
CA ASP A 156 5.87 8.34 23.90
C ASP A 156 4.46 8.03 24.43
N GLY A 157 3.46 7.90 23.55
CA GLY A 157 2.10 7.50 23.92
C GLY A 157 1.28 8.56 24.67
N LYS A 158 1.71 9.83 24.68
CA LYS A 158 0.98 10.95 25.30
C LYS A 158 -0.10 11.47 24.37
N ASP A 159 -1.30 11.72 24.90
CA ASP A 159 -2.42 12.24 24.13
C ASP A 159 -2.13 13.66 23.59
N ARG A 160 -2.65 13.93 22.40
CA ARG A 160 -2.68 15.23 21.76
C ARG A 160 -3.92 15.35 20.86
N PRO A 161 -4.33 16.56 20.45
CA PRO A 161 -5.34 16.70 19.42
C PRO A 161 -4.91 16.00 18.12
N MET A 162 -5.86 15.36 17.43
CA MET A 162 -5.62 14.74 16.14
C MET A 162 -5.14 15.80 15.13
N GLY A 163 -4.00 15.55 14.49
CA GLY A 163 -3.50 16.42 13.43
C GLY A 163 -2.05 16.14 13.08
N ASP A 164 -1.49 17.00 12.23
CA ASP A 164 -0.11 16.90 11.76
C ASP A 164 0.88 16.77 12.92
N LEU A 165 1.83 15.84 12.77
CA LEU A 165 2.98 15.65 13.64
C LEU A 165 4.23 15.52 12.78
N ALA A 166 5.24 16.32 13.09
CA ALA A 166 6.54 16.22 12.42
C ALA A 166 7.25 14.92 12.87
N PRO A 167 7.95 14.23 11.96
CA PRO A 167 8.70 13.03 12.32
C PRO A 167 9.87 13.40 13.26
N GLU A 168 9.92 12.77 14.43
CA GLU A 168 11.06 12.82 15.37
C GLU A 168 12.02 11.64 15.12
N TYR A 169 11.47 10.52 14.66
CA TYR A 169 12.18 9.28 14.39
C TYR A 169 12.02 8.89 12.92
N TYR A 170 12.85 7.94 12.46
CA TYR A 170 12.54 7.20 11.24
C TYR A 170 11.16 6.52 11.38
N HIS A 171 10.40 6.45 10.30
CA HIS A 171 8.97 6.15 10.40
C HIS A 171 8.65 4.81 11.05
N LEU A 172 9.42 3.76 10.73
CA LEU A 172 9.27 2.44 11.35
C LEU A 172 9.64 2.45 12.84
N ASP A 173 10.72 3.13 13.20
CA ASP A 173 11.18 3.24 14.58
C ASP A 173 10.15 4.02 15.42
N GLY A 174 9.62 5.12 14.88
CA GLY A 174 8.58 5.93 15.52
C GLY A 174 7.28 5.16 15.74
N CYS A 175 6.82 4.39 14.73
CA CYS A 175 5.65 3.51 14.87
C CYS A 175 5.87 2.44 15.94
N SER A 176 7.06 1.83 15.97
CA SER A 176 7.42 0.79 16.95
C SER A 176 7.45 1.35 18.38
N LYS A 177 8.05 2.52 18.56
CA LYS A 177 8.13 3.23 19.84
C LYS A 177 6.74 3.66 20.34
N ALA A 178 5.90 4.20 19.45
CA ALA A 178 4.53 4.57 19.78
C ALA A 178 3.69 3.35 20.19
N ALA A 179 3.84 2.21 19.48
CA ALA A 179 3.16 0.97 19.82
C ALA A 179 3.58 0.44 21.19
N ALA A 180 4.88 0.37 21.47
CA ALA A 180 5.41 -0.04 22.78
C ALA A 180 4.90 0.86 23.91
N SER A 181 4.84 2.18 23.68
CA SER A 181 4.33 3.14 24.67
C SER A 181 2.83 2.94 24.97
N ILE A 182 2.03 2.56 23.96
CA ILE A 182 0.61 2.20 24.16
C ILE A 182 0.47 0.89 24.94
N ILE A 183 1.32 -0.10 24.68
CA ILE A 183 1.36 -1.35 25.48
C ILE A 183 1.67 -1.02 26.94
N GLU A 184 2.70 -0.22 27.22
CA GLU A 184 3.06 0.17 28.59
C GLU A 184 1.93 0.92 29.30
N ARG A 185 1.27 1.85 28.59
CA ARG A 185 0.18 2.68 29.13
C ARG A 185 -1.06 1.85 29.49
N TYR A 186 -1.38 0.84 28.69
CA TYR A 186 -2.60 0.03 28.80
C TYR A 186 -2.33 -1.42 29.17
N LYS A 187 -1.25 -1.68 29.91
CA LYS A 187 -0.83 -3.04 30.31
C LYS A 187 -1.91 -3.83 31.08
N ASP A 188 -2.84 -3.14 31.73
CA ASP A 188 -3.89 -3.71 32.56
C ASP A 188 -5.22 -3.89 31.79
N ASP A 189 -5.33 -3.34 30.58
CA ASP A 189 -6.52 -3.38 29.72
C ASP A 189 -6.29 -4.28 28.49
N PRO A 190 -7.33 -4.95 27.94
CA PRO A 190 -7.20 -5.62 26.65
C PRO A 190 -6.99 -4.58 25.54
N PHE A 191 -6.02 -4.82 24.66
CA PHE A 191 -5.73 -3.93 23.54
C PHE A 191 -5.69 -4.63 22.18
N PHE A 192 -6.03 -3.87 21.14
CA PHE A 192 -5.87 -4.22 19.74
C PHE A 192 -4.95 -3.20 19.05
N LEU A 193 -3.79 -3.65 18.59
CA LEU A 193 -2.83 -2.81 17.86
C LEU A 193 -2.73 -3.25 16.41
N TYR A 194 -3.03 -2.34 15.48
CA TYR A 194 -2.75 -2.51 14.07
C TYR A 194 -1.50 -1.73 13.69
N ILE A 195 -0.38 -2.44 13.56
CA ILE A 195 0.96 -1.90 13.31
C ILE A 195 1.30 -2.13 11.84
N ALA A 196 0.93 -1.17 11.00
CA ALA A 196 0.99 -1.28 9.56
C ALA A 196 2.27 -0.63 9.01
N PHE A 197 3.40 -1.32 9.12
CA PHE A 197 4.67 -0.85 8.59
C PHE A 197 4.62 -0.67 7.07
N ARG A 198 5.15 0.45 6.58
CA ARG A 198 5.28 0.73 5.13
C ARG A 198 6.42 -0.06 4.48
N ALA A 199 7.14 -0.90 5.20
CA ALA A 199 8.29 -1.60 4.65
C ALA A 199 7.95 -2.96 4.04
N PRO A 200 8.65 -3.36 2.96
CA PRO A 200 9.71 -2.62 2.23
C PRO A 200 9.20 -1.67 1.11
N HIS A 201 7.90 -1.39 1.00
CA HIS A 201 7.32 -0.53 -0.05
C HIS A 201 8.09 0.79 -0.27
N THR A 202 8.17 1.20 -1.54
CA THR A 202 8.84 2.44 -1.98
C THR A 202 8.20 3.73 -1.40
N PRO A 203 8.93 4.85 -1.34
CA PRO A 203 10.37 4.99 -1.59
C PRO A 203 11.19 4.20 -0.58
N LEU A 204 12.33 3.69 -1.05
CA LEU A 204 13.27 2.89 -0.27
C LEU A 204 14.17 3.83 0.53
N ASP A 205 13.79 4.08 1.77
CA ASP A 205 14.34 5.15 2.60
C ASP A 205 15.04 4.66 3.87
N ALA A 206 15.53 3.42 3.85
CA ALA A 206 16.28 2.86 4.98
C ALA A 206 17.43 3.79 5.39
N PRO A 207 17.51 4.17 6.68
CA PRO A 207 18.67 4.84 7.24
C PRO A 207 19.96 4.08 6.96
N GLN A 208 21.08 4.80 6.84
CA GLN A 208 22.38 4.19 6.55
C GLN A 208 22.77 3.13 7.60
N SER A 209 22.46 3.39 8.88
CA SER A 209 22.68 2.45 9.99
C SER A 209 22.01 1.07 9.82
N TYR A 210 20.88 1.01 9.10
CA TYR A 210 20.24 -0.26 8.75
C TYR A 210 20.86 -0.89 7.50
N LYS A 211 21.19 -0.09 6.48
CA LYS A 211 21.85 -0.57 5.26
C LYS A 211 23.24 -1.16 5.53
N ASP A 212 23.98 -0.59 6.48
CA ASP A 212 25.33 -1.03 6.86
C ASP A 212 25.35 -2.45 7.46
N ARG A 213 24.21 -2.97 7.92
CA ARG A 213 24.06 -4.35 8.44
C ARG A 213 24.16 -5.41 7.35
N PHE A 214 24.06 -5.01 6.09
CA PHE A 214 24.10 -5.86 4.91
C PHE A 214 25.31 -5.48 4.06
N PRO A 215 26.56 -5.76 4.49
CA PRO A 215 27.74 -5.48 3.69
C PRO A 215 27.88 -6.46 2.51
N GLY A 216 28.72 -6.12 1.53
CA GLY A 216 28.97 -6.95 0.34
C GLY A 216 28.25 -6.45 -0.91
N GLU A 217 28.58 -7.02 -2.07
CA GLU A 217 28.02 -6.63 -3.37
C GLU A 217 26.55 -7.10 -3.50
N MET A 218 25.65 -6.16 -3.79
CA MET A 218 24.24 -6.41 -4.10
C MET A 218 23.62 -5.15 -4.71
N PRO A 219 22.48 -5.27 -5.44
CA PRO A 219 21.71 -4.12 -5.91
C PRO A 219 21.37 -3.14 -4.78
N GLU A 220 21.41 -1.84 -5.06
CA GLU A 220 21.16 -0.80 -4.06
C GLU A 220 19.75 -0.92 -3.47
N ARG A 221 18.76 -1.22 -4.31
CA ARG A 221 17.37 -1.40 -3.90
C ARG A 221 17.19 -2.61 -2.99
N ARG A 222 17.88 -3.73 -3.29
CA ARG A 222 17.92 -4.90 -2.40
C ARG A 222 18.46 -4.52 -1.03
N ARG A 223 19.60 -3.83 -0.98
CA ARG A 223 20.21 -3.40 0.30
C ARG A 223 19.29 -2.47 1.08
N ALA A 224 18.61 -1.55 0.40
CA ALA A 224 17.67 -0.63 1.03
C ALA A 224 16.44 -1.38 1.57
N ALA A 225 15.86 -2.31 0.81
CA ALA A 225 14.74 -3.15 1.26
C ALA A 225 15.11 -3.99 2.50
N LEU A 226 16.26 -4.66 2.47
CA LEU A 226 16.79 -5.40 3.62
C LEU A 226 16.98 -4.50 4.84
N GLY A 227 17.47 -3.27 4.65
CA GLY A 227 17.56 -2.25 5.70
C GLY A 227 16.20 -1.91 6.31
N MET A 228 15.16 -1.74 5.48
CA MET A 228 13.80 -1.48 5.98
C MET A 228 13.22 -2.69 6.71
N LEU A 229 13.47 -3.92 6.24
CA LEU A 229 13.07 -5.16 6.91
C LEU A 229 13.80 -5.37 8.25
N ALA A 230 15.07 -4.98 8.34
CA ALA A 230 15.80 -4.96 9.61
C ALA A 230 15.15 -4.00 10.63
N ALA A 231 14.65 -2.84 10.18
CA ALA A 231 13.91 -1.94 11.06
C ALA A 231 12.55 -2.50 11.49
N VAL A 232 11.86 -3.25 10.62
CA VAL A 232 10.66 -4.03 11.01
C VAL A 232 11.03 -5.06 12.08
N ASP A 233 12.12 -5.80 11.90
CA ASP A 233 12.61 -6.79 12.86
C ASP A 233 12.93 -6.18 14.23
N GLU A 234 13.64 -5.05 14.28
CA GLU A 234 13.90 -4.30 15.53
C GLU A 234 12.59 -3.84 16.18
N GLY A 235 11.61 -3.40 15.38
CA GLY A 235 10.28 -3.05 15.87
C GLY A 235 9.57 -4.22 16.53
N VAL A 236 9.62 -5.41 15.93
CA VAL A 236 9.10 -6.65 16.52
C VAL A 236 9.84 -7.00 17.81
N GLY A 237 11.17 -6.84 17.85
CA GLY A 237 11.99 -7.01 19.04
C GLY A 237 11.58 -6.08 20.18
N LEU A 238 11.36 -4.80 19.88
CA LEU A 238 10.88 -3.82 20.85
C LEU A 238 9.50 -4.17 21.40
N ILE A 239 8.54 -4.53 20.54
CA ILE A 239 7.18 -4.89 20.94
C ILE A 239 7.20 -6.16 21.83
N THR A 240 7.84 -7.22 21.37
CA THR A 240 7.87 -8.51 22.09
C THR A 240 8.64 -8.43 23.41
N SER A 241 9.74 -7.67 23.46
CA SER A 241 10.48 -7.42 24.71
C SER A 241 9.68 -6.56 25.70
N THR A 242 8.90 -5.59 25.21
CA THR A 242 7.98 -4.79 26.04
C THR A 242 6.90 -5.68 26.66
N LEU A 243 6.27 -6.55 25.86
CA LEU A 243 5.29 -7.53 26.37
C LEU A 243 5.92 -8.44 27.43
N LYS A 244 7.13 -8.94 27.20
CA LYS A 244 7.86 -9.78 28.15
C LYS A 244 8.15 -9.05 29.47
N LYS A 245 8.65 -7.82 29.40
CA LYS A 245 8.95 -6.97 30.56
C LYS A 245 7.71 -6.73 31.43
N LEU A 246 6.53 -6.64 30.81
CA LEU A 246 5.26 -6.39 31.49
C LEU A 246 4.50 -7.67 31.86
N GLY A 247 5.03 -8.86 31.56
CA GLY A 247 4.35 -10.13 31.83
C GLY A 247 3.12 -10.39 30.93
N LEU A 248 3.07 -9.79 29.74
CA LEU A 248 1.94 -9.87 28.81
C LEU A 248 2.14 -10.87 27.67
N THR A 249 3.30 -11.53 27.58
CA THR A 249 3.64 -12.44 26.49
C THR A 249 2.59 -13.54 26.31
N GLU A 250 2.17 -14.21 27.38
CA GLU A 250 1.20 -15.32 27.31
C GLU A 250 -0.25 -14.83 27.13
N LYS A 251 -0.50 -13.54 27.37
CA LYS A 251 -1.80 -12.91 27.19
C LYS A 251 -1.96 -12.26 25.81
N THR A 252 -0.99 -12.39 24.91
CA THR A 252 -0.98 -11.62 23.66
C THR A 252 -0.87 -12.53 22.44
N LEU A 253 -1.87 -12.46 21.57
CA LEU A 253 -1.84 -13.04 20.23
C LEU A 253 -1.24 -12.02 19.25
N ILE A 254 -0.23 -12.45 18.50
CA ILE A 254 0.45 -11.63 17.49
C ILE A 254 0.31 -12.30 16.12
N PHE A 255 -0.20 -11.54 15.16
CA PHE A 255 -0.13 -11.85 13.73
C PHE A 255 0.96 -11.01 13.08
N LEU A 256 1.76 -11.61 12.20
CA LEU A 256 2.58 -10.88 11.23
C LEU A 256 2.23 -11.33 9.83
N ILE A 257 1.80 -10.39 8.98
CA ILE A 257 1.30 -10.70 7.63
C ILE A 257 1.83 -9.67 6.63
N GLY A 258 2.18 -10.10 5.42
CA GLY A 258 2.41 -9.20 4.27
C GLY A 258 1.10 -8.78 3.60
N ASP A 259 0.96 -7.53 3.17
CA ASP A 259 -0.29 -7.07 2.55
C ASP A 259 -0.54 -7.63 1.15
N ASN A 260 0.53 -7.91 0.41
CA ASN A 260 0.56 -8.61 -0.87
C ASN A 260 1.99 -9.10 -1.13
N GLY A 261 2.20 -9.88 -2.19
CA GLY A 261 3.54 -10.24 -2.65
C GLY A 261 4.35 -9.02 -3.12
N ALA A 262 5.67 -9.16 -3.23
CA ALA A 262 6.56 -8.07 -3.62
C ALA A 262 6.35 -7.63 -5.09
N PRO A 263 6.44 -6.34 -5.44
CA PRO A 263 6.50 -5.82 -6.80
C PRO A 263 7.90 -5.99 -7.38
N LEU A 264 8.19 -7.17 -7.93
CA LEU A 264 9.48 -7.50 -8.54
C LEU A 264 9.79 -6.59 -9.73
N LYS A 265 8.77 -6.28 -10.54
CA LYS A 265 8.87 -5.83 -11.92
C LYS A 265 9.62 -6.86 -12.75
N ILE A 266 9.10 -7.21 -13.94
CA ILE A 266 9.69 -8.22 -14.84
C ILE A 266 11.23 -8.17 -14.94
N HIS A 267 11.82 -6.96 -14.95
CA HIS A 267 13.27 -6.75 -15.10
C HIS A 267 14.07 -6.57 -13.81
N LYS A 268 13.40 -6.45 -12.66
CA LYS A 268 14.03 -6.14 -11.36
C LYS A 268 15.05 -4.98 -11.40
N THR A 269 14.77 -3.95 -12.20
CA THR A 269 15.72 -2.85 -12.45
C THR A 269 16.13 -2.15 -11.15
N ASP A 270 17.44 -2.05 -10.92
CA ASP A 270 18.05 -1.33 -9.78
C ASP A 270 18.04 0.20 -10.02
N SER A 271 16.86 0.79 -10.12
CA SER A 271 16.67 2.23 -10.30
C SER A 271 16.96 3.05 -9.02
N PRO A 272 17.31 4.35 -9.12
CA PRO A 272 17.55 5.21 -7.95
C PRO A 272 16.45 5.13 -6.88
N LEU A 273 16.84 5.13 -5.61
CA LEU A 273 15.93 4.90 -4.46
C LEU A 273 14.87 6.00 -4.28
N ASN A 274 15.20 7.24 -4.63
CA ASN A 274 14.40 8.45 -4.38
C ASN A 274 13.32 8.73 -5.43
N GLY A 275 13.15 7.85 -6.42
CA GLY A 275 12.12 7.96 -7.44
C GLY A 275 11.26 6.71 -7.54
N ASP A 276 9.94 6.88 -7.67
CA ASP A 276 9.05 5.82 -8.13
C ASP A 276 9.04 5.80 -9.67
N ALA A 277 10.15 5.33 -10.25
CA ALA A 277 10.24 5.11 -11.69
C ALA A 277 9.54 3.81 -12.13
N GLY A 278 8.77 3.16 -11.24
CA GLY A 278 8.22 1.83 -11.46
C GLY A 278 9.27 0.72 -11.40
N GLY A 279 10.36 0.92 -10.64
CA GLY A 279 11.39 -0.09 -10.39
C GLY A 279 10.96 -1.12 -9.34
N TRP A 280 11.71 -2.22 -9.27
CA TRP A 280 11.64 -3.26 -8.24
C TRP A 280 11.61 -2.66 -6.84
N ASP A 281 11.01 -3.22 -5.81
CA ASP A 281 11.19 -2.69 -4.43
C ASP A 281 12.40 -3.27 -3.70
N GLY A 282 13.15 -4.20 -4.29
CA GLY A 282 14.26 -4.90 -3.62
C GLY A 282 13.84 -6.17 -2.88
N SER A 283 12.54 -6.46 -2.78
CA SER A 283 12.03 -7.67 -2.12
C SER A 283 11.80 -8.83 -3.09
N LEU A 284 11.83 -10.07 -2.63
CA LEU A 284 11.82 -11.27 -3.49
C LEU A 284 10.66 -12.22 -3.17
N ASN A 285 10.05 -12.79 -4.22
CA ASN A 285 8.99 -13.79 -4.08
C ASN A 285 9.47 -15.23 -4.33
N THR A 286 10.74 -15.44 -4.68
CA THR A 286 11.31 -16.77 -4.97
C THR A 286 10.94 -17.79 -3.88
N PRO A 287 10.57 -19.04 -4.24
CA PRO A 287 10.46 -19.60 -5.59
C PRO A 287 9.12 -19.29 -6.29
N LEU A 288 8.24 -18.52 -5.65
CA LEU A 288 6.89 -18.30 -6.16
C LEU A 288 6.88 -17.44 -7.43
N ASN A 289 5.88 -17.71 -8.25
CA ASN A 289 5.75 -17.13 -9.57
C ASN A 289 4.77 -15.95 -9.58
N GLY A 290 5.14 -14.89 -10.28
CA GLY A 290 4.43 -13.61 -10.29
C GLY A 290 4.77 -12.68 -9.12
N GLU A 291 4.00 -11.59 -9.03
CA GLU A 291 4.30 -10.46 -8.16
C GLU A 291 3.05 -9.68 -7.78
N LYS A 292 3.22 -8.59 -7.02
CA LYS A 292 2.15 -7.63 -6.69
C LYS A 292 1.25 -7.34 -7.90
N GLY A 293 -0.05 -7.48 -7.71
CA GLY A 293 -1.07 -7.35 -8.75
C GLY A 293 -1.32 -8.61 -9.58
N MET A 294 -0.81 -9.77 -9.18
CA MET A 294 -1.17 -11.07 -9.76
C MET A 294 -1.82 -11.97 -8.72
N LEU A 295 -2.82 -12.76 -9.13
CA LEU A 295 -3.43 -13.80 -8.27
C LEU A 295 -2.63 -15.12 -8.25
N SER A 296 -1.49 -15.17 -8.94
CA SER A 296 -0.49 -16.24 -8.78
C SER A 296 0.12 -16.22 -7.37
N GLU A 297 0.78 -17.29 -6.96
CA GLU A 297 1.35 -17.47 -5.63
C GLU A 297 2.28 -16.32 -5.27
N GLY A 298 3.11 -15.84 -6.20
CA GLY A 298 4.03 -14.73 -5.96
C GLY A 298 3.36 -13.38 -5.66
N GLY A 299 2.07 -13.20 -5.98
CA GLY A 299 1.30 -12.01 -5.62
C GLY A 299 0.42 -12.15 -4.38
N MET A 300 0.09 -13.39 -3.99
CA MET A 300 -0.91 -13.69 -2.95
C MET A 300 -0.35 -14.38 -1.70
N HIS A 301 0.68 -15.20 -1.85
CA HIS A 301 1.25 -15.99 -0.77
C HIS A 301 2.37 -15.21 -0.07
N VAL A 302 2.06 -14.74 1.12
CA VAL A 302 2.85 -13.75 1.86
C VAL A 302 3.55 -14.36 3.09
N PRO A 303 4.56 -13.68 3.66
CA PRO A 303 5.00 -13.95 5.02
C PRO A 303 3.80 -13.92 5.98
N PHE A 304 3.63 -15.00 6.75
CA PHE A 304 2.49 -15.15 7.65
C PHE A 304 2.90 -15.94 8.91
N LEU A 305 3.00 -15.24 10.03
CA LEU A 305 3.34 -15.79 11.35
C LEU A 305 2.21 -15.55 12.34
N ILE A 306 2.00 -16.50 13.25
CA ILE A 306 1.02 -16.41 14.32
C ILE A 306 1.67 -16.87 15.61
N ALA A 307 1.73 -16.03 16.64
CA ALA A 307 2.33 -16.38 17.91
C ALA A 307 1.40 -16.04 19.07
N TRP A 308 1.16 -17.03 19.93
CA TRP A 308 0.50 -16.82 21.22
C TRP A 308 1.08 -17.82 22.23
N PRO A 309 2.27 -17.50 22.77
CA PRO A 309 2.97 -18.37 23.73
C PRO A 309 2.06 -18.76 24.90
N GLY A 310 2.14 -20.00 25.35
CA GLY A 310 1.26 -20.54 26.40
C GLY A 310 -0.08 -21.08 25.88
N THR A 311 -0.54 -20.66 24.70
CA THR A 311 -1.80 -21.15 24.08
C THR A 311 -1.52 -21.98 22.83
N ILE A 312 -0.78 -21.42 21.87
CA ILE A 312 -0.43 -22.12 20.63
C ILE A 312 0.92 -22.83 20.84
N PRO A 313 1.03 -24.15 20.55
CA PRO A 313 2.31 -24.85 20.63
C PRO A 313 3.39 -24.17 19.78
N SER A 314 4.58 -23.99 20.35
CA SER A 314 5.70 -23.29 19.72
C SER A 314 6.37 -24.11 18.61
N GLY A 315 6.89 -23.44 17.57
CA GLY A 315 7.72 -24.04 16.53
C GLY A 315 6.93 -24.84 15.48
N GLN A 316 5.64 -24.55 15.35
CA GLN A 316 4.77 -25.24 14.40
C GLN A 316 4.95 -24.73 12.97
N ILE A 317 4.83 -25.65 12.02
CA ILE A 317 4.56 -25.34 10.61
C ILE A 317 3.12 -25.77 10.36
N TYR A 318 2.25 -24.81 10.02
CA TYR A 318 0.86 -25.09 9.74
C TYR A 318 0.64 -25.28 8.24
N GLU A 319 0.18 -26.47 7.86
CA GLU A 319 0.13 -26.97 6.48
C GLU A 319 -1.17 -26.65 5.74
N HIS A 320 -2.25 -26.24 6.43
CA HIS A 320 -3.47 -25.85 5.75
C HIS A 320 -3.47 -24.36 5.37
N PRO A 321 -4.11 -23.98 4.25
CA PRO A 321 -4.21 -22.58 3.84
C PRO A 321 -4.93 -21.73 4.90
N VAL A 322 -4.39 -20.54 5.15
CA VAL A 322 -5.01 -19.51 6.01
C VAL A 322 -5.06 -18.18 5.26
N SER A 323 -5.96 -17.30 5.67
CA SER A 323 -6.25 -16.02 5.01
C SER A 323 -6.07 -14.86 5.99
N ALA A 324 -5.65 -13.70 5.47
CA ALA A 324 -5.67 -12.46 6.23
C ALA A 324 -7.07 -12.11 6.77
N LEU A 325 -8.15 -12.59 6.13
CA LEU A 325 -9.53 -12.41 6.61
C LEU A 325 -9.77 -13.08 7.96
N ASP A 326 -9.00 -14.14 8.28
CA ASP A 326 -9.15 -14.92 9.51
C ASP A 326 -8.74 -14.14 10.75
N VAL A 327 -7.97 -13.07 10.61
CA VAL A 327 -7.60 -12.18 11.71
C VAL A 327 -8.86 -11.59 12.35
N ALA A 328 -9.81 -11.11 11.55
CA ALA A 328 -11.02 -10.50 12.06
C ALA A 328 -11.95 -11.52 12.75
N ALA A 329 -12.09 -12.71 12.17
CA ALA A 329 -12.90 -13.78 12.77
C ALA A 329 -12.28 -14.34 14.05
N THR A 330 -10.97 -14.53 14.07
CA THR A 330 -10.23 -14.93 15.26
C THR A 330 -10.35 -13.88 16.36
N ALA A 331 -10.13 -12.60 16.04
CA ALA A 331 -10.20 -11.52 17.00
C ALA A 331 -11.62 -11.32 17.57
N ALA A 332 -12.65 -11.40 16.73
CA ALA A 332 -14.04 -11.33 17.17
C ALA A 332 -14.39 -12.47 18.13
N ALA A 333 -13.96 -13.70 17.83
CA ALA A 333 -14.19 -14.85 18.70
C ALA A 333 -13.51 -14.70 20.06
N LEU A 334 -12.25 -14.23 20.09
CA LEU A 334 -11.49 -14.04 21.33
C LEU A 334 -12.01 -12.89 22.21
N ALA A 335 -12.65 -11.90 21.60
CA ALA A 335 -13.26 -10.78 22.30
C ALA A 335 -14.72 -11.01 22.71
N ASP A 336 -15.26 -12.22 22.45
CA ASP A 336 -16.67 -12.57 22.65
C ASP A 336 -17.64 -11.62 21.91
N VAL A 337 -17.24 -11.17 20.71
CA VAL A 337 -18.08 -10.35 19.84
C VAL A 337 -19.05 -11.24 19.09
N LYS A 338 -20.34 -10.96 19.22
CA LYS A 338 -21.38 -11.63 18.41
C LYS A 338 -21.21 -11.28 16.93
N VAL A 339 -21.07 -12.31 16.09
CA VAL A 339 -20.98 -12.22 14.63
C VAL A 339 -22.16 -12.97 14.02
N ASN A 340 -22.90 -12.36 13.11
CA ASN A 340 -24.00 -13.00 12.39
C ASN A 340 -23.48 -13.67 11.10
N PRO A 341 -24.22 -14.65 10.53
CA PRO A 341 -23.87 -15.22 9.23
C PRO A 341 -23.70 -14.13 8.15
N GLY A 342 -22.58 -14.15 7.44
CA GLY A 342 -22.24 -13.16 6.40
C GLY A 342 -21.54 -11.89 6.89
N ASP A 343 -21.39 -11.70 8.20
CA ASP A 343 -20.64 -10.56 8.75
C ASP A 343 -19.13 -10.68 8.48
N LEU A 344 -18.60 -11.90 8.42
CA LEU A 344 -17.19 -12.22 8.19
C LEU A 344 -17.09 -13.42 7.23
N ASP A 345 -16.09 -13.39 6.34
CA ASP A 345 -15.74 -14.48 5.42
C ASP A 345 -14.57 -15.33 5.94
N GLY A 346 -13.78 -14.81 6.89
CA GLY A 346 -12.71 -15.56 7.56
C GLY A 346 -13.21 -16.47 8.67
N VAL A 347 -12.33 -17.31 9.21
CA VAL A 347 -12.64 -18.24 10.32
C VAL A 347 -11.75 -18.01 11.54
N ASN A 348 -12.19 -18.48 12.71
CA ASN A 348 -11.37 -18.47 13.92
C ASN A 348 -10.29 -19.56 13.81
N LEU A 349 -9.02 -19.15 13.75
CA LEU A 349 -7.90 -20.09 13.60
C LEU A 349 -7.53 -20.82 14.89
N ILE A 350 -7.91 -20.32 16.06
CA ILE A 350 -7.37 -20.85 17.34
C ILE A 350 -7.62 -22.35 17.53
N PRO A 351 -8.84 -22.89 17.34
CA PRO A 351 -9.06 -24.33 17.47
C PRO A 351 -8.20 -25.17 16.50
N HIS A 352 -7.87 -24.60 15.33
CA HIS A 352 -7.03 -25.28 14.35
C HIS A 352 -5.54 -25.27 14.72
N LEU A 353 -5.07 -24.16 15.30
CA LEU A 353 -3.67 -23.98 15.69
C LEU A 353 -3.33 -24.64 17.04
N THR A 354 -4.32 -24.86 17.90
CA THR A 354 -4.18 -25.64 19.15
C THR A 354 -4.35 -27.15 18.93
N GLY A 355 -4.85 -27.55 17.75
CA GLY A 355 -5.08 -28.95 17.39
C GLY A 355 -6.42 -29.53 17.90
N GLU A 356 -7.27 -28.69 18.49
CA GLU A 356 -8.66 -29.05 18.87
C GLU A 356 -9.50 -29.38 17.63
N ASN A 357 -9.29 -28.67 16.52
CA ASN A 357 -9.87 -28.95 15.22
C ASN A 357 -8.77 -29.27 14.19
N LYS A 358 -8.67 -30.54 13.80
CA LYS A 358 -7.68 -30.99 12.81
C LYS A 358 -8.14 -30.81 11.35
N ALA A 359 -9.38 -30.41 11.12
CA ALA A 359 -9.86 -30.13 9.77
C ALA A 359 -9.19 -28.85 9.21
N PRO A 360 -9.05 -28.72 7.89
CA PRO A 360 -8.69 -27.45 7.27
C PRO A 360 -9.65 -26.33 7.71
N PRO A 361 -9.16 -25.10 7.93
CA PRO A 361 -10.00 -23.97 8.33
C PRO A 361 -10.91 -23.50 7.19
N HIS A 362 -10.52 -23.76 5.94
CA HIS A 362 -11.23 -23.36 4.74
C HIS A 362 -11.42 -24.54 3.79
N ASP A 363 -12.63 -24.71 3.27
CA ASP A 363 -12.88 -25.62 2.15
C ASP A 363 -12.18 -25.13 0.87
N ALA A 364 -12.25 -23.81 0.63
CA ALA A 364 -11.58 -23.13 -0.45
C ALA A 364 -11.30 -21.67 -0.11
N LEU A 365 -10.24 -21.11 -0.69
CA LEU A 365 -9.98 -19.68 -0.73
C LEU A 365 -10.25 -19.17 -2.15
N MET A 366 -10.89 -18.01 -2.28
CA MET A 366 -11.30 -17.46 -3.57
C MET A 366 -10.89 -16.00 -3.67
N TRP A 367 -10.56 -15.56 -4.87
CA TRP A 367 -10.13 -14.20 -5.12
C TRP A 367 -10.70 -13.67 -6.41
N ARG A 368 -10.99 -12.37 -6.41
CA ARG A 368 -11.21 -11.57 -7.60
C ARG A 368 -10.39 -10.30 -7.46
N TRP A 369 -9.68 -9.96 -8.53
CA TRP A 369 -8.95 -8.71 -8.60
C TRP A 369 -8.90 -8.23 -10.04
N VAL A 370 -9.58 -7.12 -10.33
CA VAL A 370 -9.64 -6.49 -11.66
C VAL A 370 -10.01 -7.54 -12.73
N ALA A 371 -9.13 -7.84 -13.69
CA ALA A 371 -9.38 -8.79 -14.78
C ALA A 371 -8.97 -10.25 -14.44
N GLN A 372 -8.71 -10.54 -13.15
CA GLN A 372 -8.27 -11.84 -12.67
C GLN A 372 -9.24 -12.42 -11.65
N SER A 373 -9.33 -13.75 -11.60
CA SER A 373 -9.96 -14.48 -10.52
C SER A 373 -9.24 -15.79 -10.25
N ALA A 374 -9.31 -16.28 -9.02
CA ALA A 374 -8.68 -17.52 -8.63
C ALA A 374 -9.46 -18.24 -7.54
N ILE A 375 -9.33 -19.56 -7.48
CA ILE A 375 -9.81 -20.40 -6.39
C ILE A 375 -8.73 -21.42 -6.03
N ARG A 376 -8.42 -21.55 -4.75
CA ARG A 376 -7.61 -22.63 -4.19
C ARG A 376 -8.51 -23.55 -3.36
N GLU A 377 -8.57 -24.82 -3.74
CA GLU A 377 -9.29 -25.87 -3.01
C GLU A 377 -8.32 -27.02 -2.74
N GLY A 378 -7.90 -27.16 -1.48
CA GLY A 378 -6.83 -28.08 -1.10
C GLY A 378 -5.52 -27.79 -1.86
N LYS A 379 -5.07 -28.78 -2.65
CA LYS A 379 -3.87 -28.67 -3.49
C LYS A 379 -4.14 -28.00 -4.84
N TRP A 380 -5.39 -27.95 -5.29
CA TRP A 380 -5.72 -27.44 -6.62
C TRP A 380 -5.90 -25.94 -6.59
N LYS A 381 -5.31 -25.23 -7.55
CA LYS A 381 -5.54 -23.82 -7.78
C LYS A 381 -5.93 -23.57 -9.23
N LEU A 382 -7.11 -23.00 -9.45
CA LEU A 382 -7.53 -22.46 -10.73
C LEU A 382 -7.27 -20.96 -10.73
N LEU A 383 -6.60 -20.45 -11.75
CA LEU A 383 -6.31 -19.04 -11.97
C LEU A 383 -6.80 -18.61 -13.36
N ARG A 384 -7.47 -17.47 -13.42
CA ARG A 384 -7.93 -16.85 -14.66
C ARG A 384 -7.40 -15.44 -14.79
N GLY A 385 -7.09 -15.05 -16.02
CA GLY A 385 -6.65 -13.71 -16.38
C GLY A 385 -7.13 -13.33 -17.77
N GLY A 386 -8.15 -12.47 -17.85
CA GLY A 386 -8.91 -12.29 -19.09
C GLY A 386 -9.49 -13.62 -19.56
N ASP A 387 -9.21 -14.00 -20.81
CA ASP A 387 -9.66 -15.26 -21.40
C ASP A 387 -8.74 -16.46 -21.09
N ARG A 388 -7.59 -16.22 -20.43
CA ARG A 388 -6.64 -17.27 -20.08
C ARG A 388 -7.10 -18.03 -18.84
N GLU A 389 -6.84 -19.34 -18.82
CA GLU A 389 -7.20 -20.23 -17.72
C GLU A 389 -6.06 -21.21 -17.42
N TYR A 390 -5.73 -21.32 -16.14
CA TYR A 390 -4.65 -22.15 -15.63
C TYR A 390 -5.14 -22.98 -14.47
N LEU A 391 -4.74 -24.24 -14.41
CA LEU A 391 -4.96 -25.13 -13.29
C LEU A 391 -3.62 -25.68 -12.81
N TYR A 392 -3.34 -25.57 -11.51
CA TYR A 392 -2.10 -26.03 -10.90
C TYR A 392 -2.38 -26.99 -9.73
N ASP A 393 -1.49 -27.98 -9.56
CA ASP A 393 -1.38 -28.77 -8.33
C ASP A 393 -0.27 -28.17 -7.46
N LEU A 394 -0.63 -27.31 -6.51
CA LEU A 394 0.32 -26.63 -5.63
C LEU A 394 1.06 -27.57 -4.67
N GLY A 395 0.62 -28.83 -4.53
CA GLY A 395 1.34 -29.84 -3.77
C GLY A 395 2.60 -30.33 -4.48
N ALA A 396 2.58 -30.32 -5.82
CA ALA A 396 3.71 -30.73 -6.67
C ALA A 396 4.41 -29.54 -7.35
N ASP A 397 3.68 -28.44 -7.56
CA ASP A 397 4.10 -27.28 -8.34
C ASP A 397 3.67 -25.96 -7.67
N ILE A 398 4.32 -25.64 -6.55
CA ILE A 398 4.07 -24.37 -5.82
C ILE A 398 4.51 -23.14 -6.64
N GLU A 399 5.33 -23.34 -7.66
CA GLU A 399 5.80 -22.29 -8.58
C GLU A 399 4.83 -22.06 -9.75
N GLU A 400 3.74 -22.83 -9.87
CA GLU A 400 2.72 -22.65 -10.91
C GLU A 400 3.32 -22.62 -12.33
N LYS A 401 4.21 -23.56 -12.64
CA LYS A 401 4.90 -23.64 -13.95
C LYS A 401 4.21 -24.56 -14.94
N HIS A 402 3.39 -25.49 -14.48
CA HIS A 402 2.79 -26.55 -15.29
C HIS A 402 1.27 -26.41 -15.27
N ASN A 403 0.71 -25.79 -16.32
CA ASN A 403 -0.73 -25.68 -16.48
C ASN A 403 -1.34 -27.05 -16.82
N LEU A 404 -2.19 -27.55 -15.93
CA LEU A 404 -2.90 -28.83 -16.02
C LEU A 404 -4.34 -28.71 -16.55
N ALA A 405 -4.80 -27.52 -16.94
CA ALA A 405 -6.20 -27.30 -17.29
C ALA A 405 -6.70 -28.19 -18.44
N SER A 406 -5.82 -28.51 -19.40
CA SER A 406 -6.14 -29.42 -20.52
C SER A 406 -6.08 -30.90 -20.15
N GLN A 407 -5.26 -31.24 -19.13
CA GLN A 407 -5.05 -32.61 -18.68
C GLN A 407 -6.10 -33.03 -17.64
N GLU A 408 -6.60 -32.06 -16.86
CA GLU A 408 -7.56 -32.27 -15.77
C GLU A 408 -8.84 -31.43 -15.95
N PRO A 409 -9.56 -31.58 -17.09
CA PRO A 409 -10.67 -30.69 -17.46
C PRO A 409 -11.88 -30.76 -16.51
N GLU A 410 -12.09 -31.91 -15.87
CA GLU A 410 -13.16 -32.10 -14.87
C GLU A 410 -12.89 -31.25 -13.61
N ILE A 411 -11.64 -31.23 -13.16
CA ILE A 411 -11.21 -30.42 -12.00
C ILE A 411 -11.33 -28.93 -12.35
N ALA A 412 -10.82 -28.52 -13.51
CA ALA A 412 -10.92 -27.13 -13.97
C ALA A 412 -12.39 -26.67 -14.04
N THR A 413 -13.28 -27.50 -14.59
CA THR A 413 -14.72 -27.19 -14.72
C THR A 413 -15.40 -27.07 -13.36
N ARG A 414 -15.10 -27.98 -12.43
CA ARG A 414 -15.65 -27.97 -11.08
C ARG A 414 -15.22 -26.71 -10.31
N LEU A 415 -13.93 -26.39 -10.31
CA LEU A 415 -13.40 -25.20 -9.63
C LEU A 415 -13.90 -23.91 -10.26
N ARG A 416 -13.96 -23.84 -11.59
CA ARG A 416 -14.53 -22.69 -12.32
C ARG A 416 -16.00 -22.46 -11.97
N SER A 417 -16.78 -23.53 -11.83
CA SER A 417 -18.19 -23.44 -11.44
C SER A 417 -18.34 -22.87 -10.03
N LYS A 418 -17.53 -23.36 -9.08
CA LYS A 418 -17.50 -22.83 -7.70
C LYS A 418 -17.07 -21.36 -7.66
N LEU A 419 -15.99 -21.02 -8.36
CA LEU A 419 -15.47 -19.66 -8.45
C LEU A 419 -16.50 -18.69 -9.05
N LYS A 420 -17.21 -19.13 -10.10
CA LYS A 420 -18.28 -18.33 -10.70
C LYS A 420 -19.42 -18.09 -9.70
N ALA A 421 -19.90 -19.14 -9.04
CA ALA A 421 -21.00 -19.03 -8.09
C ALA A 421 -20.70 -18.03 -6.97
N TRP A 422 -19.50 -18.12 -6.37
CA TRP A 422 -19.04 -17.14 -5.39
C TRP A 422 -18.90 -15.74 -5.98
N ALA A 423 -18.32 -15.61 -7.18
CA ALA A 423 -18.09 -14.31 -7.80
C ALA A 423 -19.40 -13.59 -8.18
N ASP A 424 -20.47 -14.33 -8.46
CA ASP A 424 -21.81 -13.78 -8.72
C ASP A 424 -22.43 -13.13 -7.47
N GLU A 425 -21.93 -13.41 -6.25
CA GLU A 425 -22.36 -12.77 -5.00
C GLU A 425 -21.65 -11.43 -4.71
N LEU A 426 -20.62 -11.10 -5.50
CA LEU A 426 -19.82 -9.89 -5.30
C LEU A 426 -20.50 -8.65 -5.90
N ASN A 427 -19.94 -7.47 -5.59
CA ASN A 427 -20.38 -6.20 -6.13
C ASN A 427 -19.23 -5.49 -6.88
N PRO A 428 -19.36 -5.22 -8.19
CA PRO A 428 -20.40 -5.77 -9.08
C PRO A 428 -20.25 -7.30 -9.23
N PRO A 429 -21.27 -8.05 -9.65
CA PRO A 429 -21.17 -9.51 -9.77
C PRO A 429 -20.28 -9.94 -10.94
N GLY A 430 -19.64 -11.10 -10.80
CA GLY A 430 -18.87 -11.77 -11.86
C GLY A 430 -17.38 -11.96 -11.53
N MET A 431 -16.76 -12.86 -12.30
CA MET A 431 -15.38 -13.32 -12.09
C MET A 431 -14.29 -12.31 -12.49
N ALA A 432 -14.60 -11.26 -13.26
CA ALA A 432 -13.63 -10.27 -13.72
C ALA A 432 -14.32 -8.95 -14.08
N LEU A 433 -13.62 -7.83 -13.90
CA LEU A 433 -14.14 -6.47 -14.02
C LEU A 433 -13.70 -5.69 -15.27
N GLY A 434 -13.10 -6.36 -16.26
CA GLY A 434 -12.78 -5.72 -17.54
C GLY A 434 -11.82 -6.54 -18.40
N PRO A 435 -11.48 -6.07 -19.61
CA PRO A 435 -10.38 -6.65 -20.35
C PRO A 435 -9.08 -6.41 -19.57
N MET A 436 -8.18 -7.38 -19.64
CA MET A 436 -6.87 -7.27 -19.02
C MET A 436 -6.06 -6.13 -19.67
N ALA A 437 -5.53 -5.20 -18.87
CA ALA A 437 -4.70 -4.12 -19.40
C ALA A 437 -3.44 -4.71 -20.09
N PRO A 438 -2.90 -4.08 -21.16
CA PRO A 438 -1.80 -4.64 -21.95
C PRO A 438 -0.59 -5.07 -21.12
N VAL A 439 -0.19 -4.27 -20.12
CA VAL A 439 0.93 -4.60 -19.24
C VAL A 439 0.74 -5.94 -18.50
N TRP A 440 -0.49 -6.29 -18.13
CA TRP A 440 -0.76 -7.56 -17.45
C TRP A 440 -0.65 -8.75 -18.40
N ASN A 441 -0.88 -8.57 -19.70
CA ASN A 441 -0.61 -9.63 -20.68
C ASN A 441 0.88 -9.96 -20.74
N ASP A 442 1.76 -8.95 -20.67
CA ASP A 442 3.21 -9.17 -20.63
C ASP A 442 3.64 -9.93 -19.36
N TYR A 443 3.00 -9.65 -18.23
CA TYR A 443 3.28 -10.33 -16.96
C TYR A 443 2.81 -11.78 -17.00
N PHE A 444 1.61 -12.06 -17.52
CA PHE A 444 1.11 -13.43 -17.69
C PHE A 444 1.97 -14.20 -18.70
N ASP A 445 2.35 -13.56 -19.81
CA ASP A 445 3.26 -14.13 -20.80
C ASP A 445 4.61 -14.51 -20.16
N PHE A 446 5.18 -13.65 -19.34
CA PHE A 446 6.46 -13.91 -18.69
C PHE A 446 6.36 -14.98 -17.60
N TYR A 447 5.50 -14.76 -16.61
CA TYR A 447 5.45 -15.60 -15.42
C TYR A 447 4.74 -16.94 -15.70
N LEU A 448 3.58 -16.94 -16.36
CA LEU A 448 2.74 -18.14 -16.45
C LEU A 448 2.90 -18.93 -17.77
N GLU A 449 3.36 -18.27 -18.83
CA GLU A 449 3.56 -18.92 -20.16
C GLU A 449 5.05 -19.14 -20.49
N GLY A 450 5.96 -18.69 -19.62
CA GLY A 450 7.40 -18.85 -19.81
C GLY A 450 7.98 -18.10 -21.02
N LYS A 451 7.25 -17.11 -21.56
CA LYS A 451 7.76 -16.27 -22.66
C LYS A 451 8.86 -15.35 -22.13
N PRO A 452 9.88 -15.03 -22.93
CA PRO A 452 10.94 -14.14 -22.49
C PRO A 452 10.37 -12.74 -22.21
N ALA A 453 10.87 -12.11 -21.14
CA ALA A 453 10.61 -10.71 -20.84
C ALA A 453 10.98 -9.84 -22.04
N GLN A 454 10.03 -9.06 -22.55
CA GLN A 454 10.33 -8.09 -23.61
C GLN A 454 11.37 -7.10 -23.11
N LYS A 455 12.40 -6.78 -23.91
CA LYS A 455 13.41 -5.79 -23.49
C LYS A 455 12.72 -4.47 -23.14
N PRO A 456 13.11 -3.80 -22.04
CA PRO A 456 12.57 -2.48 -21.74
C PRO A 456 12.76 -1.60 -22.96
N VAL A 457 11.67 -1.05 -23.50
CA VAL A 457 11.80 0.00 -24.51
C VAL A 457 12.50 1.14 -23.80
N ALA A 458 13.75 1.41 -24.19
CA ALA A 458 14.46 2.57 -23.68
C ALA A 458 13.52 3.76 -23.87
N LYS A 459 13.14 4.44 -22.78
CA LYS A 459 12.48 5.74 -22.90
C LYS A 459 13.50 6.63 -23.59
N THR A 460 13.46 6.69 -24.91
CA THR A 460 14.16 7.72 -25.67
C THR A 460 13.65 9.02 -25.10
N GLU A 461 14.55 9.76 -24.43
CA GLU A 461 14.28 11.17 -24.21
C GLU A 461 13.92 11.74 -25.58
N PRO A 462 12.77 12.45 -25.71
CA PRO A 462 12.42 13.02 -26.99
C PRO A 462 13.59 13.90 -27.43
N ASP A 463 14.10 13.67 -28.65
CA ASP A 463 15.11 14.55 -29.23
C ASP A 463 14.50 15.95 -29.34
N THR A 464 14.86 16.82 -28.41
CA THR A 464 14.37 18.19 -28.32
C THR A 464 15.28 19.18 -29.04
N SER A 465 16.27 18.70 -29.81
CA SER A 465 17.18 19.57 -30.55
C SER A 465 16.41 20.49 -31.51
N ALA A 466 15.47 19.93 -32.28
CA ALA A 466 14.60 20.67 -33.20
C ALA A 466 13.64 21.64 -32.49
N THR A 467 13.29 21.37 -31.23
CA THR A 467 12.39 22.21 -30.42
C THR A 467 13.12 23.04 -29.37
N HIS A 468 14.44 23.17 -29.44
CA HIS A 468 15.25 23.95 -28.51
C HIS A 468 14.97 23.65 -27.02
N GLY A 469 14.73 22.38 -26.69
CA GLY A 469 14.44 21.93 -25.32
C GLY A 469 12.98 22.08 -24.88
N TRP A 470 12.06 22.47 -25.77
CA TRP A 470 10.62 22.49 -25.47
C TRP A 470 9.98 21.13 -25.71
N ILE A 471 9.08 20.75 -24.80
CA ILE A 471 8.33 19.50 -24.85
C ILE A 471 6.84 19.83 -24.79
N ALA A 472 6.02 19.18 -25.62
CA ALA A 472 4.56 19.22 -25.47
C ALA A 472 4.04 18.14 -24.52
N ARG A 473 2.94 18.46 -23.84
CA ARG A 473 2.10 17.50 -23.11
C ARG A 473 0.68 17.58 -23.65
N ASN A 474 0.01 16.43 -23.75
CA ASN A 474 -1.32 16.26 -24.36
C ASN A 474 -1.36 16.72 -25.83
N GLY A 475 -0.24 16.58 -26.55
CA GLY A 475 -0.05 17.15 -27.87
C GLY A 475 1.36 16.90 -28.40
N THR A 476 1.54 17.20 -29.69
CA THR A 476 2.82 17.13 -30.38
C THR A 476 3.34 18.54 -30.65
N LEU A 477 4.65 18.75 -30.52
CA LEU A 477 5.33 20.00 -30.85
C LEU A 477 6.30 19.76 -32.00
N THR A 478 6.14 20.49 -33.10
CA THR A 478 7.05 20.42 -34.24
C THR A 478 7.57 21.80 -34.60
N MET A 479 8.79 21.88 -35.13
CA MET A 479 9.34 23.13 -35.67
C MET A 479 9.14 23.14 -37.19
N LYS A 480 8.42 24.14 -37.71
CA LYS A 480 8.21 24.34 -39.16
C LYS A 480 8.52 25.79 -39.52
N GLY A 481 9.56 26.00 -40.33
CA GLY A 481 9.92 27.35 -40.81
C GLY A 481 10.20 28.37 -39.70
N GLY A 482 10.86 27.94 -38.60
CA GLY A 482 11.14 28.82 -37.44
C GLY A 482 9.94 29.06 -36.51
N VAL A 483 8.86 28.31 -36.67
CA VAL A 483 7.65 28.40 -35.84
C VAL A 483 7.37 27.06 -35.17
N PHE A 484 7.09 27.09 -33.87
CA PHE A 484 6.54 25.91 -33.19
C PHE A 484 5.08 25.73 -33.55
N VAL A 485 4.72 24.54 -34.01
CA VAL A 485 3.36 24.11 -34.23
C VAL A 485 3.00 23.09 -33.16
N LEU A 486 2.12 23.50 -32.25
CA LEU A 486 1.54 22.66 -31.22
C LEU A 486 0.22 22.09 -31.73
N THR A 487 0.12 20.77 -31.81
CA THR A 487 -1.09 20.06 -32.22
C THR A 487 -1.59 19.22 -31.04
N PRO A 488 -2.77 19.51 -30.46
CA PRO A 488 -3.34 18.72 -29.38
C PRO A 488 -3.61 17.28 -29.83
N GLU A 489 -3.39 16.32 -28.94
CA GLU A 489 -3.80 14.91 -29.15
C GLU A 489 -5.33 14.75 -29.10
N ASN A 490 -6.00 15.64 -28.36
CA ASN A 490 -7.45 15.65 -28.20
C ASN A 490 -7.96 17.10 -28.26
N ALA A 491 -8.84 17.40 -29.21
CA ALA A 491 -9.38 18.74 -29.45
C ALA A 491 -10.16 19.32 -28.25
N LYS A 492 -10.57 18.50 -27.28
CA LYS A 492 -11.28 18.93 -26.06
C LYS A 492 -10.36 19.12 -24.85
N LYS A 493 -9.08 18.73 -24.93
CA LYS A 493 -8.12 18.86 -23.83
C LYS A 493 -7.06 19.90 -24.18
N PRO A 494 -6.75 20.85 -23.29
CA PRO A 494 -5.71 21.83 -23.56
C PRO A 494 -4.33 21.16 -23.57
N ALA A 495 -3.60 21.37 -24.67
CA ALA A 495 -2.18 21.06 -24.74
C ALA A 495 -1.37 22.21 -24.13
N PHE A 496 -0.16 21.90 -23.68
CA PHE A 496 0.78 22.92 -23.24
C PHE A 496 2.20 22.52 -23.61
N ILE A 497 3.06 23.52 -23.77
CA ILE A 497 4.50 23.32 -23.91
C ILE A 497 5.19 23.64 -22.60
N THR A 498 6.26 22.92 -22.30
CA THR A 498 7.05 23.10 -21.09
C THR A 498 8.53 23.13 -21.43
N ARG A 499 9.26 23.95 -20.66
CA ARG A 499 10.72 23.98 -20.67
C ARG A 499 11.24 23.95 -19.23
N SER A 500 12.23 23.10 -19.00
CA SER A 500 12.91 22.92 -17.71
C SER A 500 14.33 23.48 -17.76
N GLN A 501 15.04 23.38 -16.63
CA GLN A 501 16.45 23.79 -16.48
C GLN A 501 16.72 25.28 -16.78
N LEU A 502 15.70 26.13 -16.61
CA LEU A 502 15.86 27.58 -16.64
C LEU A 502 16.68 28.03 -15.42
N LYS A 503 17.36 29.17 -15.57
CA LYS A 503 18.17 29.79 -14.52
C LYS A 503 17.89 31.29 -14.51
N LEU A 504 16.63 31.65 -14.25
CA LEU A 504 16.12 33.02 -14.33
C LEU A 504 15.79 33.53 -12.94
N ALA A 505 16.43 34.62 -12.51
CA ALA A 505 16.08 35.27 -11.25
C ALA A 505 14.76 36.02 -11.40
N GLY A 506 13.83 35.82 -10.47
CA GLY A 506 12.57 36.54 -10.43
C GLY A 506 12.72 38.01 -9.99
N PRO A 507 11.76 38.90 -10.34
CA PRO A 507 10.63 38.66 -11.24
C PRO A 507 11.09 38.47 -12.70
N VAL A 508 10.26 37.79 -13.49
CA VAL A 508 10.55 37.47 -14.91
C VAL A 508 9.45 38.03 -15.79
N THR A 509 9.80 38.73 -16.86
CA THR A 509 8.83 39.13 -17.90
C THR A 509 8.92 38.15 -19.06
N ALA A 510 7.81 37.53 -19.40
CA ALA A 510 7.67 36.63 -20.54
C ALA A 510 6.96 37.34 -21.69
N LYS A 511 7.57 37.36 -22.87
CA LYS A 511 6.98 37.82 -24.12
C LYS A 511 6.69 36.61 -25.00
N ILE A 512 5.43 36.41 -25.37
CA ILE A 512 5.01 35.30 -26.22
C ILE A 512 4.26 35.84 -27.42
N THR A 513 4.67 35.42 -28.61
CA THR A 513 3.97 35.74 -29.85
C THR A 513 3.43 34.47 -30.48
N LEU A 514 2.11 34.34 -30.51
CA LEU A 514 1.42 33.14 -30.99
C LEU A 514 0.14 33.45 -31.79
N LYS A 515 -0.35 32.43 -32.50
CA LYS A 515 -1.69 32.39 -33.08
C LYS A 515 -2.34 31.04 -32.77
N THR A 516 -3.67 31.03 -32.68
CA THR A 516 -4.44 29.85 -32.28
C THR A 516 -5.79 29.86 -32.99
N THR A 517 -6.35 28.68 -33.25
CA THR A 517 -7.69 28.54 -33.82
C THR A 517 -8.79 28.53 -32.76
N ALA A 518 -8.45 28.69 -31.48
CA ALA A 518 -9.38 28.60 -30.36
C ALA A 518 -9.33 29.86 -29.49
N THR A 519 -10.52 30.41 -29.19
CA THR A 519 -10.69 31.52 -28.24
C THR A 519 -10.77 30.98 -26.82
N GLY A 520 -10.06 31.60 -25.88
CA GLY A 520 -10.12 31.25 -24.47
C GLY A 520 -8.92 31.74 -23.67
N ALA A 521 -8.80 31.27 -22.42
CA ALA A 521 -7.70 31.64 -21.54
C ALA A 521 -6.41 30.87 -21.90
N GLY A 522 -5.37 31.60 -22.26
CA GLY A 522 -3.98 31.15 -22.17
C GLY A 522 -3.46 31.29 -20.73
N ALA A 523 -2.35 30.61 -20.43
CA ALA A 523 -1.67 30.83 -19.15
C ALA A 523 -0.17 30.58 -19.23
N ILE A 524 0.60 31.34 -18.45
CA ILE A 524 1.97 30.98 -18.10
C ILE A 524 1.97 30.49 -16.67
N ALA A 525 2.48 29.28 -16.45
CA ALA A 525 2.74 28.75 -15.12
C ALA A 525 4.24 28.51 -14.95
N TRP A 526 4.76 28.66 -13.74
CA TRP A 526 6.18 28.48 -13.46
C TRP A 526 6.42 27.71 -12.18
N ARG A 527 7.66 27.20 -12.06
CA ARG A 527 8.17 26.56 -10.85
C ARG A 527 9.48 27.21 -10.48
N MET A 528 9.63 27.57 -9.21
CA MET A 528 10.87 28.07 -8.63
C MET A 528 11.72 26.90 -8.09
N SER A 529 12.99 27.14 -7.79
CA SER A 529 13.90 26.07 -7.33
C SER A 529 13.43 25.36 -6.07
N ASP A 530 12.66 26.05 -5.23
CA ASP A 530 12.27 25.57 -3.91
C ASP A 530 10.86 24.95 -3.93
N ASP A 531 10.17 25.07 -5.06
CA ASP A 531 8.86 24.47 -5.28
C ASP A 531 9.00 22.98 -5.64
N LYS A 532 8.29 22.11 -4.91
CA LYS A 532 8.24 20.67 -5.22
C LYS A 532 7.47 20.39 -6.52
N ASP A 533 6.44 21.20 -6.83
CA ASP A 533 5.60 21.08 -8.03
C ASP A 533 5.10 22.47 -8.51
N PHE A 534 4.37 22.54 -9.62
CA PHE A 534 3.70 23.75 -10.09
C PHE A 534 2.56 24.13 -9.14
N LEU A 535 2.77 25.20 -8.37
CA LEU A 535 1.78 25.70 -7.42
C LEU A 535 0.65 26.44 -8.16
N PRO A 536 -0.62 26.33 -7.72
CA PRO A 536 -1.73 27.08 -8.30
C PRO A 536 -1.52 28.60 -8.32
N ALA A 537 -0.82 29.13 -7.31
CA ALA A 537 -0.48 30.56 -7.22
C ALA A 537 0.59 31.01 -8.23
N ASN A 538 1.39 30.09 -8.78
CA ASN A 538 2.46 30.40 -9.73
C ASN A 538 1.92 30.31 -11.17
N ARG A 539 0.84 31.05 -11.44
CA ARG A 539 0.15 31.06 -12.73
C ARG A 539 -0.46 32.42 -13.03
N VAL A 540 -0.21 32.93 -14.23
CA VAL A 540 -0.84 34.13 -14.77
C VAL A 540 -1.59 33.77 -16.05
N THR A 541 -2.86 34.14 -16.13
CA THR A 541 -3.71 33.93 -17.29
C THR A 541 -3.75 35.16 -18.19
N PHE A 542 -4.00 34.95 -19.47
CA PHE A 542 -4.19 36.01 -20.46
C PHE A 542 -5.17 35.54 -21.54
N ASP A 543 -5.88 36.46 -22.18
CA ASP A 543 -6.89 36.12 -23.17
C ASP A 543 -6.28 35.91 -24.55
N LEU A 544 -6.72 34.84 -25.22
CA LEU A 544 -6.36 34.53 -26.60
C LEU A 544 -7.62 34.49 -27.47
N LYS A 545 -7.53 35.12 -28.65
CA LYS A 545 -8.58 35.07 -29.67
C LYS A 545 -8.25 34.04 -30.74
N ALA A 546 -9.27 33.35 -31.25
CA ALA A 546 -9.13 32.58 -32.49
C ALA A 546 -8.86 33.52 -33.66
N THR A 547 -7.66 33.48 -34.22
CA THR A 547 -7.26 34.29 -35.38
C THR A 547 -6.04 33.68 -36.06
N ASP A 548 -5.91 33.95 -37.36
CA ASP A 548 -4.70 33.66 -38.13
C ASP A 548 -3.60 34.72 -37.96
N ASP A 549 -3.94 35.85 -37.34
CA ASP A 549 -3.01 36.92 -37.01
C ASP A 549 -2.19 36.60 -35.75
N TRP A 550 -0.96 37.11 -35.74
CA TRP A 550 -0.06 36.96 -34.59
C TRP A 550 -0.47 37.88 -33.44
N GLN A 551 -0.67 37.31 -32.27
CA GLN A 551 -0.96 38.02 -31.02
C GLN A 551 0.28 37.99 -30.14
N THR A 552 0.69 39.17 -29.63
CA THR A 552 1.84 39.30 -28.73
C THR A 552 1.35 39.61 -27.32
N HIS A 553 1.80 38.82 -26.34
CA HIS A 553 1.48 39.00 -24.95
C HIS A 553 2.77 39.16 -24.14
N GLU A 554 2.84 40.25 -23.39
CA GLU A 554 3.91 40.51 -22.44
C GLU A 554 3.36 40.36 -21.02
N ILE A 555 3.89 39.40 -20.28
CA ILE A 555 3.33 38.89 -19.03
C ILE A 555 4.41 38.91 -17.96
N THR A 556 4.18 39.67 -16.89
CA THR A 556 5.06 39.70 -15.72
C THR A 556 4.74 38.53 -14.80
N LEU A 557 5.75 37.69 -14.54
CA LEU A 557 5.72 36.61 -13.57
C LEU A 557 6.29 37.15 -12.25
N PRO A 558 5.47 37.32 -11.19
CA PRO A 558 5.92 37.83 -9.90
C PRO A 558 6.66 36.74 -9.09
N ALA A 559 7.59 36.04 -9.74
CA ALA A 559 8.46 35.07 -9.08
C ALA A 559 9.38 35.80 -8.09
N ASN A 560 9.39 35.37 -6.84
CA ASN A 560 10.25 35.91 -5.77
C ASN A 560 11.52 35.06 -5.57
N GLY A 561 11.71 34.03 -6.40
CA GLY A 561 12.87 33.15 -6.41
C GLY A 561 13.35 32.86 -7.83
N ARG A 562 14.22 31.85 -7.95
CA ARG A 562 14.78 31.44 -9.25
C ARG A 562 13.81 30.54 -9.99
N VAL A 563 13.29 30.99 -11.13
CA VAL A 563 12.45 30.20 -12.02
C VAL A 563 13.30 29.14 -12.73
N ILE A 564 12.92 27.88 -12.53
CA ILE A 564 13.59 26.71 -13.11
C ILE A 564 12.77 26.07 -14.23
N HIS A 565 11.44 26.11 -14.15
CA HIS A 565 10.56 25.51 -15.16
C HIS A 565 9.47 26.51 -15.55
N LEU A 566 9.08 26.48 -16.83
CA LEU A 566 7.99 27.30 -17.38
C LEU A 566 7.07 26.44 -18.25
N ARG A 567 5.76 26.67 -18.12
CA ARG A 567 4.69 26.09 -18.96
C ARG A 567 3.94 27.21 -19.66
N VAL A 568 3.68 27.02 -20.95
CA VAL A 568 2.78 27.88 -21.73
C VAL A 568 1.57 27.05 -22.12
N HIS A 569 0.43 27.39 -21.54
CA HIS A 569 -0.87 26.79 -21.82
C HIS A 569 -1.59 27.59 -22.89
N VAL A 570 -2.21 26.87 -23.83
CA VAL A 570 -3.10 27.43 -24.85
C VAL A 570 -4.50 26.82 -24.71
N PRO A 571 -5.55 27.50 -25.20
CA PRO A 571 -6.88 26.93 -25.31
C PRO A 571 -6.90 25.63 -26.13
N PRO A 572 -7.91 24.76 -25.97
CA PRO A 572 -8.02 23.52 -26.74
C PRO A 572 -8.12 23.78 -28.26
N GLY A 573 -7.01 23.60 -28.97
CA GLY A 573 -6.89 23.80 -30.41
C GLY A 573 -5.43 23.89 -30.85
N PRO A 574 -5.14 23.73 -32.15
CA PRO A 574 -3.81 23.98 -32.70
C PRO A 574 -3.33 25.41 -32.42
N ALA A 575 -2.06 25.55 -32.05
CA ALA A 575 -1.41 26.84 -31.87
C ALA A 575 -0.07 26.88 -32.61
N SER A 576 0.26 28.04 -33.18
CA SER A 576 1.58 28.33 -33.74
C SER A 576 2.25 29.39 -32.90
N ILE A 577 3.50 29.18 -32.51
CA ILE A 577 4.26 30.07 -31.62
C ILE A 577 5.56 30.43 -32.33
N ARG A 578 5.77 31.73 -32.59
CA ARG A 578 6.98 32.23 -33.28
C ARG A 578 7.96 32.93 -32.36
N GLU A 579 7.55 33.25 -31.14
CA GLU A 579 8.43 33.91 -30.17
C GLU A 579 8.05 33.46 -28.76
N ILE A 580 9.06 33.09 -27.99
CA ILE A 580 8.96 32.95 -26.54
C ILE A 580 10.25 33.54 -25.97
N GLY A 581 10.20 34.79 -25.53
CA GLY A 581 11.29 35.48 -24.86
C GLY A 581 11.02 35.56 -23.37
N VAL A 582 12.03 35.35 -22.53
CA VAL A 582 11.93 35.60 -21.09
C VAL A 582 13.08 36.48 -20.64
N LYS A 583 12.77 37.52 -19.87
CA LYS A 583 13.73 38.47 -19.33
C LYS A 583 13.64 38.46 -17.81
N SER A 584 14.73 38.14 -17.12
CA SER A 584 14.81 38.28 -15.67
C SER A 584 15.16 39.71 -15.24
N ALA A 585 14.88 40.02 -13.98
CA ALA A 585 15.16 41.32 -13.39
C ALA A 585 16.66 41.71 -13.39
N ASP A 586 17.56 40.72 -13.37
CA ASP A 586 19.02 40.91 -13.50
C ASP A 586 19.49 41.24 -14.94
N GLY A 587 18.55 41.43 -15.87
CA GLY A 587 18.83 41.80 -17.26
C GLY A 587 19.13 40.61 -18.16
N ARG A 588 19.17 39.37 -17.65
CA ARG A 588 19.36 38.19 -18.50
C ARG A 588 18.12 37.96 -19.35
N PHE A 589 18.31 38.03 -20.66
CA PHE A 589 17.30 37.66 -21.65
C PHE A 589 17.61 36.27 -22.21
N VAL A 590 16.59 35.42 -22.29
CA VAL A 590 16.68 34.14 -22.96
C VAL A 590 15.59 34.09 -24.02
N SER A 591 16.01 34.13 -25.29
CA SER A 591 15.11 33.75 -26.38
C SER A 591 15.00 32.24 -26.41
N LEU A 592 13.80 31.74 -26.20
CA LEU A 592 13.51 30.31 -26.14
C LEU A 592 13.05 29.76 -27.50
N LEU A 593 12.96 30.63 -28.51
CA LEU A 593 12.66 30.38 -29.93
C LEU A 593 13.47 31.44 -30.70
N LYS A 594 14.38 31.04 -31.60
CA LYS A 594 15.22 32.01 -32.35
C LYS A 594 14.46 32.59 -33.54
#